data_AF-A0A259JXV4-F1
#
_entry.id   AF-A0A259JXV4-F1
#
_cell.length_a   1.000
_cell.length_b   1.000
_cell.length_c   1.000
_cell.angle_alpha   90.00
_cell.angle_beta   90.00
_cell.angle_gamma   90.00
#
_symmetry.space_group_name_H-M   'P 1'
#
loop_
_entity.id
_entity.type
_entity.pdbx_description
1 polymer ?
#
loop_
_entity_poly.entity_id
_entity_poly.type
_entity_poly.pdbx_seq_one_letter_code
_entity_poly.pdbx_strand_id
1 'polypeptide(L)'
;MNAPEPSLYAASRTVHNKRIDGPFRRFKWLVMLVTLGIYYVTPWLRWDRGPYAPDQAVLVDLANRRFYMFGIEIWPHEFYFVAGLLIMAGVGLFLVTSAVGRAWCGYACPQTVWTDLFQHIDRFVDGDRNARVRLDNAPWGPAKIARRLFKWSIYLVISLLTGGAWILYFADAPTLLRDFVTFEAAPVAYATVAVLTATTFVLGGFMREQVCIYMCP
;
A
#
# COMPACT_ATOMS: atom_id res chain seq x y z
N MET A 1 -2.62 15.32 47.95
CA MET A 1 -2.61 15.77 46.55
C MET A 1 -1.61 14.89 45.82
N ASN A 2 -2.08 13.92 45.03
CA ASN A 2 -1.20 13.03 44.28
C ASN A 2 -0.66 13.82 43.09
N ALA A 3 0.66 13.97 42.99
CA ALA A 3 1.30 14.53 41.80
C ALA A 3 0.91 13.64 40.60
N PRO A 4 0.59 14.21 39.43
CA PRO A 4 0.34 13.40 38.24
C PRO A 4 1.58 12.58 37.94
N GLU A 5 1.41 11.25 37.88
CA GLU A 5 2.46 10.31 37.49
C GLU A 5 3.10 10.78 36.17
N PRO A 6 4.43 10.87 36.07
CA PRO A 6 5.09 11.29 34.84
C PRO A 6 4.75 10.31 33.72
N SER A 7 4.20 10.83 32.61
CA SER A 7 3.87 10.03 31.43
C SER A 7 5.12 9.28 30.94
N LEU A 8 5.09 7.95 31.04
CA LEU A 8 6.13 7.06 30.50
C LEU A 8 6.12 7.01 28.96
N TYR A 9 5.08 7.58 28.32
CA TYR A 9 4.95 7.65 26.88
C TYR A 9 5.41 9.01 26.36
N ALA A 10 6.43 9.00 25.49
CA ALA A 10 6.84 10.16 24.71
C ALA A 10 6.01 10.22 23.43
N ALA A 11 5.30 11.34 23.20
CA ALA A 11 4.56 11.54 21.96
C ALA A 11 5.51 11.46 20.76
N SER A 12 5.15 10.64 19.76
CA SER A 12 5.93 10.49 18.54
C SER A 12 6.10 11.83 17.83
N ARG A 13 7.34 12.15 17.48
CA ARG A 13 7.68 13.35 16.70
C ARG A 13 7.76 12.98 15.24
N THR A 14 6.95 13.65 14.41
CA THR A 14 6.98 13.47 12.95
C THR A 14 8.37 13.77 12.40
N VAL A 15 9.00 12.77 11.78
CA VAL A 15 10.35 12.93 11.22
C VAL A 15 10.29 13.53 9.81
N HIS A 16 10.86 14.72 9.65
CA HIS A 16 11.01 15.34 8.32
C HIS A 16 12.31 14.93 7.65
N ASN A 17 12.21 13.99 6.73
CA ASN A 17 13.36 13.48 5.99
C ASN A 17 13.93 14.54 5.02
N LYS A 18 15.26 14.71 5.05
CA LYS A 18 16.00 15.55 4.09
C LYS A 18 16.00 14.87 2.71
N ARG A 19 15.98 15.66 1.64
CA ARG A 19 16.20 15.13 0.28
C ARG A 19 17.62 14.58 0.18
N ILE A 20 17.73 13.35 -0.30
CA ILE A 20 18.99 12.67 -0.57
C ILE A 20 18.91 12.17 -2.00
N ASP A 21 19.95 12.42 -2.78
CA ASP A 21 20.09 11.94 -4.15
C ASP A 21 21.30 10.99 -4.22
N GLY A 22 21.14 9.84 -4.86
CA GLY A 22 22.17 8.80 -4.93
C GLY A 22 21.71 7.51 -5.59
N PRO A 23 22.62 6.57 -5.89
CA PRO A 23 22.31 5.34 -6.63
C PRO A 23 21.28 4.47 -5.89
N PHE A 24 21.46 4.27 -4.58
CA PHE A 24 20.51 3.50 -3.75
C PHE A 24 19.13 4.15 -3.67
N ARG A 25 19.06 5.48 -3.68
CA ARG A 25 17.77 6.19 -3.71
C ARG A 25 17.07 5.97 -5.05
N ARG A 26 17.81 6.07 -6.18
CA ARG A 26 17.27 5.78 -7.51
C ARG A 26 16.81 4.32 -7.65
N PHE A 27 17.57 3.38 -7.09
CA PHE A 27 17.17 1.98 -7.04
C PHE A 27 15.86 1.79 -6.25
N LYS A 28 15.72 2.46 -5.10
CA LYS A 28 14.48 2.43 -4.33
C LYS A 28 13.28 2.98 -5.10
N TRP A 29 13.48 4.04 -5.89
CA TRP A 29 12.47 4.57 -6.79
C TRP A 29 12.06 3.56 -7.86
N LEU A 30 13.03 2.86 -8.45
CA LEU A 30 12.75 1.79 -9.41
C LEU A 30 11.93 0.67 -8.77
N VAL A 31 12.32 0.18 -7.58
CA VAL A 31 11.58 -0.87 -6.88
C VAL A 31 10.15 -0.42 -6.59
N MET A 32 9.96 0.80 -6.08
CA MET A 32 8.64 1.36 -5.80
C MET A 32 7.78 1.45 -7.08
N LEU A 33 8.36 1.89 -8.20
CA LEU A 33 7.65 1.98 -9.48
C LEU A 33 7.26 0.58 -9.99
N VAL A 34 8.16 -0.39 -9.90
CA VAL A 34 7.91 -1.77 -10.34
C VAL A 34 6.85 -2.43 -9.47
N THR A 35 6.93 -2.33 -8.14
CA THR A 35 5.96 -2.98 -7.24
C THR A 35 4.57 -2.38 -7.36
N LEU A 36 4.46 -1.04 -7.39
CA LEU A 36 3.18 -0.37 -7.63
C LEU A 36 2.67 -0.62 -9.05
N GLY A 37 3.56 -0.65 -10.04
CA GLY A 37 3.22 -0.97 -11.43
C GLY A 37 2.62 -2.36 -11.55
N ILE A 38 3.27 -3.38 -10.97
CA ILE A 38 2.73 -4.74 -10.91
C ILE A 38 1.36 -4.72 -10.21
N TYR A 39 1.26 -4.09 -9.04
CA TYR A 39 0.02 -4.06 -8.27
C TYR A 39 -1.16 -3.43 -9.03
N TYR A 40 -0.94 -2.32 -9.72
CA TYR A 40 -2.00 -1.61 -10.43
C TYR A 40 -2.29 -2.16 -11.80
N VAL A 41 -1.31 -2.75 -12.51
CA VAL A 41 -1.46 -3.18 -13.91
C VAL A 41 -1.91 -4.63 -14.01
N THR A 42 -1.47 -5.50 -13.10
CA THR A 42 -1.77 -6.94 -13.16
C THR A 42 -3.27 -7.28 -13.34
N PRO A 43 -4.23 -6.67 -12.61
CA PRO A 43 -5.64 -7.02 -12.78
C PRO A 43 -6.21 -6.61 -14.16
N TRP A 44 -5.56 -5.69 -14.87
CA TRP A 44 -5.97 -5.26 -16.21
C TRP A 44 -5.39 -6.10 -17.33
N LEU A 45 -4.37 -6.93 -17.03
CA LEU A 45 -3.78 -7.80 -18.03
C LEU A 45 -4.81 -8.85 -18.45
N ARG A 46 -5.11 -8.87 -19.74
CA ARG A 46 -5.99 -9.87 -20.35
C ARG A 46 -5.15 -11.08 -20.79
N TRP A 47 -5.66 -12.27 -20.52
CA TRP A 47 -5.02 -13.53 -20.88
C TRP A 47 -6.10 -14.53 -21.31
N ASP A 48 -6.08 -14.89 -22.59
CA ASP A 48 -7.02 -15.85 -23.19
C ASP A 48 -6.67 -17.28 -22.73
N ARG A 49 -7.67 -17.98 -22.20
CA ARG A 49 -7.59 -19.38 -21.74
C ARG A 49 -8.62 -20.27 -22.44
N GLY A 50 -9.26 -19.77 -23.49
CA GLY A 50 -10.35 -20.42 -24.19
C GLY A 50 -11.74 -19.97 -23.71
N PRO A 51 -12.82 -20.45 -24.38
CA PRO A 51 -14.14 -19.81 -24.34
C PRO A 51 -14.90 -19.87 -23.01
N TYR A 52 -14.45 -20.71 -22.07
CA TYR A 52 -15.17 -21.02 -20.83
C TYR A 52 -14.46 -20.53 -19.57
N ALA A 53 -13.33 -19.84 -19.73
CA ALA A 53 -12.53 -19.32 -18.62
C ALA A 53 -12.51 -17.79 -18.67
N PRO A 54 -12.41 -17.11 -17.50
CA PRO A 54 -12.33 -15.66 -17.47
C PRO A 54 -11.02 -15.18 -18.12
N ASP A 55 -11.07 -14.07 -18.84
CA ASP A 55 -9.93 -13.53 -19.60
C ASP A 55 -8.95 -12.70 -18.76
N GLN A 56 -9.04 -12.73 -17.42
CA GLN A 56 -8.18 -11.92 -16.56
C GLN A 56 -6.91 -12.67 -16.14
N ALA A 57 -5.73 -12.10 -16.34
CA ALA A 57 -4.45 -12.76 -16.12
C ALA A 57 -4.26 -13.26 -14.67
N VAL A 58 -4.60 -12.45 -13.67
CA VAL A 58 -4.60 -12.89 -12.27
C VAL A 58 -5.98 -12.63 -11.67
N LEU A 59 -6.67 -13.69 -11.31
CA LEU A 59 -8.03 -13.63 -10.77
C LEU A 59 -8.20 -14.66 -9.66
N VAL A 60 -8.65 -14.19 -8.51
CA VAL A 60 -9.03 -15.00 -7.36
C VAL A 60 -10.55 -15.15 -7.36
N ASP A 61 -11.03 -16.15 -8.09
CA ASP A 61 -12.47 -16.41 -8.24
C ASP A 61 -13.00 -17.18 -7.03
N LEU A 62 -13.55 -16.44 -6.06
CA LEU A 62 -14.17 -17.03 -4.87
C LEU A 62 -15.45 -17.79 -5.19
N ALA A 63 -16.20 -17.40 -6.22
CA ALA A 63 -17.49 -18.00 -6.55
C ALA A 63 -17.31 -19.44 -7.08
N ASN A 64 -16.36 -19.62 -8.00
CA ASN A 64 -16.02 -20.94 -8.54
C ASN A 64 -14.92 -21.64 -7.74
N ARG A 65 -14.36 -20.98 -6.71
CA ARG A 65 -13.24 -21.46 -5.89
C ARG A 65 -12.03 -21.80 -6.76
N ARG A 66 -11.66 -20.92 -7.69
CA ARG A 66 -10.54 -21.13 -8.62
C ARG A 66 -9.58 -19.95 -8.54
N PHE A 67 -8.30 -20.23 -8.57
CA PHE A 67 -7.27 -19.20 -8.65
C PHE A 67 -6.61 -19.29 -10.03
N TYR A 68 -6.68 -18.19 -10.77
CA TYR A 68 -6.07 -18.06 -12.07
C TYR A 68 -4.82 -17.19 -11.97
N MET A 69 -3.70 -17.69 -12.50
CA MET A 69 -2.44 -16.97 -12.60
C MET A 69 -1.81 -17.26 -13.97
N PHE A 70 -2.03 -16.35 -14.93
CA PHE A 70 -1.70 -16.53 -16.35
C PHE A 70 -2.26 -17.85 -16.86
N GLY A 71 -1.46 -18.75 -17.45
CA GLY A 71 -1.92 -20.07 -17.89
C GLY A 71 -2.11 -21.11 -16.78
N ILE A 72 -1.83 -20.77 -15.51
CA ILE A 72 -1.96 -21.69 -14.38
C ILE A 72 -3.35 -21.51 -13.76
N GLU A 73 -4.12 -22.59 -13.73
CA GLU A 73 -5.37 -22.70 -12.98
C GLU A 73 -5.12 -23.58 -11.77
N ILE A 74 -5.35 -23.04 -10.58
CA ILE A 74 -5.17 -23.77 -9.31
C ILE A 74 -6.55 -24.04 -8.72
N TRP A 75 -6.86 -25.32 -8.56
CA TRP A 75 -8.08 -25.78 -7.91
C TRP A 75 -7.91 -25.82 -6.38
N PRO A 76 -9.01 -25.85 -5.60
CA PRO A 76 -8.94 -25.87 -4.14
C PRO A 76 -8.15 -27.05 -3.56
N HIS A 77 -8.22 -28.21 -4.21
CA HIS A 77 -7.48 -29.39 -3.80
C HIS A 77 -5.98 -29.31 -4.14
N GLU A 78 -5.61 -28.45 -5.10
CA GLU A 78 -4.24 -28.15 -5.52
C GLU A 78 -3.63 -26.97 -4.76
N PHE A 79 -4.36 -26.45 -3.76
CA PHE A 79 -3.91 -25.30 -2.97
C PHE A 79 -2.59 -25.56 -2.20
N TYR A 80 -2.17 -26.82 -2.08
CA TYR A 80 -0.84 -27.16 -1.56
C TYR A 80 0.31 -26.56 -2.38
N PHE A 81 0.14 -26.28 -3.69
CA PHE A 81 1.14 -25.54 -4.48
C PHE A 81 1.32 -24.11 -3.98
N VAL A 82 0.20 -23.42 -3.68
CA VAL A 82 0.22 -22.06 -3.13
C VAL A 82 0.84 -22.06 -1.74
N ALA A 83 0.44 -23.02 -0.88
CA ALA A 83 1.03 -23.16 0.45
C ALA A 83 2.54 -23.41 0.39
N GLY A 84 3.00 -24.30 -0.50
CA GLY A 84 4.42 -24.55 -0.74
C GLY A 84 5.16 -23.29 -1.20
N LEU A 85 4.59 -22.52 -2.11
CA LEU A 85 5.15 -21.24 -2.57
C LEU A 85 5.28 -20.24 -1.42
N LEU A 86 4.26 -20.11 -0.57
CA LEU A 86 4.27 -19.21 0.60
C LEU A 86 5.33 -19.63 1.63
N ILE A 87 5.51 -20.94 1.86
CA ILE A 87 6.57 -21.46 2.73
C ILE A 87 7.95 -21.10 2.15
N MET A 88 8.17 -21.34 0.85
CA MET A 88 9.42 -20.99 0.18
C MET A 88 9.67 -19.48 0.20
N ALA A 89 8.63 -18.65 0.04
CA ALA A 89 8.73 -17.20 0.15
C ALA A 89 9.11 -16.77 1.59
N GLY A 90 8.54 -17.42 2.61
CA GLY A 90 8.89 -17.19 4.02
C GLY A 90 10.34 -17.55 4.34
N VAL A 91 10.79 -18.73 3.90
CA VAL A 91 12.19 -19.17 4.05
C VAL A 91 13.13 -18.23 3.29
N GLY A 92 12.77 -17.84 2.06
CA GLY A 92 13.52 -16.88 1.26
C GLY A 92 13.62 -15.51 1.93
N LEU A 93 12.52 -15.00 2.49
CA LEU A 93 12.52 -13.75 3.24
C LEU A 93 13.42 -13.84 4.49
N PHE A 94 13.39 -14.96 5.21
CA PHE A 94 14.27 -15.19 6.36
C PHE A 94 15.74 -15.22 5.95
N LEU A 95 16.08 -15.93 4.87
CA LEU A 95 17.42 -15.99 4.30
C LEU A 95 17.93 -14.61 3.88
N VAL A 96 17.11 -13.83 3.16
CA VAL A 96 17.47 -12.46 2.76
C VAL A 96 17.68 -11.58 3.99
N THR A 97 16.85 -11.75 5.02
CA THR A 97 16.94 -10.97 6.25
C THR A 97 18.20 -11.32 7.06
N SER A 98 18.58 -12.59 7.12
CA SER A 98 19.80 -13.02 7.82
C SER A 98 21.09 -12.68 7.06
N ALA A 99 21.06 -12.72 5.72
CA ALA A 99 22.24 -12.44 4.90
C ALA A 99 22.48 -10.94 4.62
N VAL A 100 21.41 -10.17 4.37
CA VAL A 100 21.49 -8.76 3.90
C VAL A 100 20.82 -7.78 4.87
N GLY A 101 20.29 -8.27 6.00
CA GLY A 101 19.62 -7.45 7.00
C GLY A 101 18.25 -6.94 6.53
N ARG A 102 17.92 -5.68 6.83
CA ARG A 102 16.59 -5.09 6.55
C ARG A 102 16.34 -4.72 5.08
N ALA A 103 16.92 -5.43 4.12
CA ALA A 103 16.78 -5.12 2.70
C ALA A 103 15.32 -5.20 2.22
N TRP A 104 14.58 -6.25 2.59
CA TRP A 104 13.16 -6.38 2.26
C TRP A 104 12.34 -5.21 2.81
N CYS A 105 12.42 -4.99 4.12
CA CYS A 105 11.71 -3.92 4.81
C CYS A 105 12.12 -2.54 4.29
N GLY A 106 13.37 -2.35 3.87
CA GLY A 106 13.89 -1.06 3.40
C GLY A 106 13.50 -0.68 1.96
N TYR A 107 13.19 -1.67 1.10
CA TYR A 107 12.99 -1.44 -0.34
C TYR A 107 11.65 -1.92 -0.90
N ALA A 108 11.14 -3.07 -0.46
CA ALA A 108 10.03 -3.76 -1.13
C ALA A 108 8.79 -3.98 -0.25
N CYS A 109 8.92 -3.91 1.08
CA CYS A 109 7.78 -4.07 1.99
C CYS A 109 6.65 -3.08 1.63
N PRO A 110 5.37 -3.52 1.58
CA PRO A 110 4.25 -2.66 1.26
C PRO A 110 4.19 -1.40 2.13
N GLN A 111 4.39 -1.53 3.44
CA GLN A 111 4.39 -0.36 4.31
C GLN A 111 5.42 0.69 3.87
N THR A 112 6.62 0.26 3.46
CA THR A 112 7.69 1.16 3.02
C THR A 112 7.38 1.79 1.68
N VAL A 113 6.91 1.02 0.69
CA VAL A 113 6.57 1.51 -0.66
C VAL A 113 5.53 2.63 -0.58
N TRP A 114 4.45 2.44 0.18
CA TRP A 114 3.40 3.45 0.33
C TRP A 114 3.85 4.65 1.18
N THR A 115 4.59 4.40 2.27
CA THR A 115 5.12 5.49 3.11
C THR A 115 6.12 6.36 2.32
N ASP A 116 6.98 5.77 1.49
CA ASP A 116 7.89 6.52 0.63
C ASP A 116 7.15 7.34 -0.43
N LEU A 117 6.08 6.80 -1.00
CA LEU A 117 5.20 7.51 -1.93
C LEU A 117 4.57 8.74 -1.24
N PHE A 118 3.97 8.56 -0.05
CA PHE A 118 3.39 9.66 0.70
C PHE A 118 4.42 10.70 1.14
N GLN A 119 5.60 10.27 1.58
CA GLN A 119 6.69 11.20 1.89
C GLN A 119 7.23 11.94 0.66
N HIS A 120 7.06 11.39 -0.55
CA HIS A 120 7.33 12.14 -1.77
C HIS A 120 6.30 13.23 -2.01
N ILE A 121 5.03 12.92 -1.78
CA ILE A 121 3.93 13.88 -1.91
C ILE A 121 4.04 14.99 -0.85
N ASP A 122 4.41 14.67 0.39
CA ASP A 122 4.75 15.69 1.41
C ASP A 122 5.79 16.67 0.87
N ARG A 123 6.86 16.16 0.23
CA ARG A 123 7.93 17.00 -0.31
C ARG A 123 7.46 17.82 -1.51
N PHE A 124 6.58 17.25 -2.33
CA PHE A 124 6.02 17.94 -3.49
C PHE A 124 5.08 19.09 -3.06
N VAL A 125 4.24 18.88 -2.05
CA VAL A 125 3.22 19.86 -1.60
C VAL A 125 3.77 20.86 -0.57
N ASP A 126 4.45 20.37 0.47
CA ASP A 126 4.93 21.20 1.58
C ASP A 126 6.39 21.67 1.40
N GLY A 127 7.12 21.09 0.43
CA GLY A 127 8.50 21.45 0.10
C GLY A 127 9.57 20.77 0.95
N ASP A 128 10.74 21.40 1.02
CA ASP A 128 11.90 20.87 1.74
C ASP A 128 11.69 20.77 3.26
N ARG A 129 12.62 20.09 3.94
CA ARG A 129 12.59 19.87 5.39
C ARG A 129 12.32 21.14 6.19
N ASN A 130 13.03 22.23 5.88
CA ASN A 130 12.88 23.49 6.62
C ASN A 130 11.51 24.14 6.41
N ALA A 131 10.95 24.04 5.20
CA ALA A 131 9.62 24.55 4.89
C ALA A 131 8.54 23.78 5.67
N ARG A 132 8.66 22.45 5.75
CA ARG A 132 7.77 21.59 6.54
C ARG A 132 7.83 21.87 8.03
N VAL A 133 9.02 21.98 8.61
CA VAL A 133 9.20 22.34 10.03
C VAL A 133 8.59 23.71 10.32
N ARG A 134 8.80 24.70 9.44
CA ARG A 134 8.21 26.03 9.57
C ARG A 134 6.68 25.98 9.47
N LEU A 135 6.13 25.16 8.56
CA LEU A 135 4.69 24.98 8.39
C LEU A 135 4.06 24.29 9.60
N ASP A 136 4.74 23.32 10.21
CA ASP A 136 4.28 22.65 11.44
C ASP A 136 4.21 23.64 12.61
N ASN A 137 5.24 24.46 12.79
CA ASN A 137 5.32 25.47 13.86
C ASN A 137 4.42 26.70 13.65
N ALA A 138 3.97 26.96 12.42
CA ALA A 138 3.08 28.08 12.13
C ALA A 138 1.68 27.86 12.75
N PRO A 139 0.97 28.92 13.17
CA PRO A 139 -0.41 28.81 13.66
C PRO A 139 -1.36 28.26 12.57
N TRP A 140 -2.48 27.69 12.99
CA TRP A 140 -3.52 27.19 12.10
C TRP A 140 -4.26 28.34 11.40
N GLY A 141 -3.68 28.83 10.29
CA GLY A 141 -4.31 29.79 9.40
C GLY A 141 -4.93 29.16 8.16
N PRO A 142 -5.75 29.91 7.38
CA PRO A 142 -6.40 29.42 6.17
C PRO A 142 -5.43 28.80 5.15
N ALA A 143 -4.25 29.42 4.98
CA ALA A 143 -3.21 28.90 4.08
C ALA A 143 -2.64 27.54 4.53
N LYS A 144 -2.49 27.32 5.86
CA LYS A 144 -2.02 26.04 6.41
C LYS A 144 -3.08 24.96 6.22
N ILE A 145 -4.34 25.29 6.49
CA ILE A 145 -5.48 24.38 6.31
C ILE A 145 -5.60 23.96 4.84
N ALA A 146 -5.59 24.92 3.91
CA ALA A 146 -5.69 24.64 2.48
C ALA A 146 -4.57 23.69 1.99
N ARG A 147 -3.31 23.94 2.40
CA ARG A 147 -2.18 23.05 2.08
C ARG A 147 -2.34 21.64 2.66
N ARG A 148 -2.79 21.53 3.92
CA ARG A 148 -3.00 20.23 4.58
C ARG A 148 -4.13 19.45 3.94
N LEU A 149 -5.25 20.10 3.67
CA LEU A 149 -6.39 19.47 2.99
C LEU A 149 -6.00 19.01 1.59
N PHE A 150 -5.30 19.83 0.81
CA PHE A 150 -4.81 19.43 -0.51
C PHE A 150 -3.87 18.22 -0.44
N LYS A 151 -2.99 18.18 0.55
CA LYS A 151 -2.13 17.02 0.78
C LYS A 151 -2.92 15.77 1.16
N TRP A 152 -3.84 15.90 2.10
CA TRP A 152 -4.67 14.80 2.56
C TRP A 152 -5.63 14.31 1.48
N SER A 153 -6.11 15.16 0.58
CA SER A 153 -6.89 14.72 -0.57
C SER A 153 -6.07 13.86 -1.51
N ILE A 154 -4.79 14.18 -1.74
CA ILE A 154 -3.91 13.31 -2.54
C ILE A 154 -3.69 11.96 -1.85
N TYR A 155 -3.47 11.95 -0.53
CA TYR A 155 -3.35 10.71 0.24
C TYR A 155 -4.61 9.86 0.15
N LEU A 156 -5.78 10.50 0.27
CA LEU A 156 -7.06 9.84 0.18
C LEU A 156 -7.27 9.22 -1.20
N VAL A 157 -6.97 9.95 -2.28
CA VAL A 157 -7.07 9.45 -3.66
C VAL A 157 -6.17 8.23 -3.87
N ILE A 158 -4.90 8.29 -3.46
CA ILE A 158 -3.97 7.15 -3.61
C ILE A 158 -4.42 5.96 -2.77
N SER A 159 -4.91 6.21 -1.56
CA SER A 159 -5.42 5.15 -0.68
C SER A 159 -6.69 4.51 -1.26
N LEU A 160 -7.56 5.31 -1.87
CA LEU A 160 -8.77 4.84 -2.55
C LEU A 160 -8.41 4.01 -3.79
N LEU A 161 -7.45 4.48 -4.60
CA LEU A 161 -6.93 3.72 -5.72
C LEU A 161 -6.30 2.40 -5.25
N THR A 162 -5.57 2.42 -4.13
CA THR A 162 -5.00 1.20 -3.53
C THR A 162 -6.09 0.21 -3.15
N GLY A 163 -7.07 0.63 -2.34
CA GLY A 163 -8.18 -0.24 -1.94
C GLY A 163 -9.01 -0.72 -3.14
N GLY A 164 -9.24 0.15 -4.12
CA GLY A 164 -9.94 -0.16 -5.36
C GLY A 164 -9.19 -1.16 -6.24
N ALA A 165 -7.87 -1.04 -6.38
CA ALA A 165 -7.08 -2.00 -7.14
C ALA A 165 -7.11 -3.40 -6.51
N TRP A 166 -7.17 -3.49 -5.18
CA TRP A 166 -7.27 -4.78 -4.49
C TRP A 166 -8.52 -5.57 -4.88
N ILE A 167 -9.69 -4.93 -4.93
CA ILE A 167 -10.94 -5.64 -5.26
C ILE A 167 -10.95 -6.19 -6.70
N LEU A 168 -10.20 -5.55 -7.62
CA LEU A 168 -10.07 -6.01 -9.01
C LEU A 168 -9.36 -7.36 -9.12
N TYR A 169 -8.69 -7.84 -8.07
CA TYR A 169 -8.11 -9.19 -8.06
C TYR A 169 -9.16 -10.28 -7.77
N PHE A 170 -10.35 -9.93 -7.28
CA PHE A 170 -11.37 -10.91 -6.83
C PHE A 170 -12.55 -11.05 -7.78
N ALA A 171 -12.75 -10.07 -8.68
CA ALA A 171 -13.74 -10.13 -9.74
C ALA A 171 -13.18 -9.47 -11.00
N ASP A 172 -13.85 -9.68 -12.13
CA ASP A 172 -13.41 -9.17 -13.42
C ASP A 172 -13.24 -7.63 -13.38
N ALA A 173 -12.03 -7.17 -13.68
CA ALA A 173 -11.64 -5.79 -13.41
C ALA A 173 -12.50 -4.72 -14.15
N PRO A 174 -12.79 -4.85 -15.46
CA PRO A 174 -13.58 -3.84 -16.16
C PRO A 174 -15.05 -3.78 -15.73
N THR A 175 -15.65 -4.93 -15.43
CA THR A 175 -17.04 -5.00 -14.96
C THR A 175 -17.15 -4.50 -13.53
N LEU A 176 -16.29 -4.97 -12.62
CA LEU A 176 -16.29 -4.51 -11.22
C LEU A 176 -16.05 -3.01 -11.10
N LEU A 177 -15.17 -2.42 -11.91
CA LEU A 177 -14.95 -0.98 -11.89
C LEU A 177 -16.22 -0.21 -12.31
N ARG A 178 -16.96 -0.69 -13.32
CA ARG A 178 -18.22 -0.07 -13.74
C ARG A 178 -19.25 -0.16 -12.63
N ASP A 179 -19.45 -1.35 -12.07
CA ASP A 179 -20.42 -1.60 -11.01
C ASP A 179 -20.10 -0.78 -9.75
N PHE A 180 -18.81 -0.55 -9.47
CA PHE A 180 -18.37 0.27 -8.34
C PHE A 180 -18.70 1.75 -8.55
N VAL A 181 -18.62 2.25 -9.79
CA VAL A 181 -18.92 3.64 -10.14
C VAL A 181 -20.44 3.86 -10.29
N THR A 182 -21.20 2.84 -10.73
CA THR A 182 -22.67 2.90 -10.83
C THR A 182 -23.41 2.65 -9.52
N PHE A 183 -22.67 2.39 -8.43
CA PHE A 183 -23.24 2.02 -7.12
C PHE A 183 -23.95 0.66 -7.06
N GLU A 184 -23.66 -0.23 -8.01
CA GLU A 184 -24.30 -1.55 -8.16
C GLU A 184 -23.43 -2.71 -7.64
N ALA A 185 -22.16 -2.45 -7.30
CA ALA A 185 -21.28 -3.49 -6.76
C ALA A 185 -21.77 -4.08 -5.42
N ALA A 186 -21.30 -5.28 -5.09
CA ALA A 186 -21.64 -5.94 -3.83
C ALA A 186 -21.22 -5.08 -2.60
N PRO A 187 -22.02 -5.04 -1.51
CA PRO A 187 -21.69 -4.28 -0.31
C PRO A 187 -20.31 -4.63 0.30
N VAL A 188 -19.89 -5.89 0.15
CA VAL A 188 -18.58 -6.37 0.60
C VAL A 188 -17.45 -5.65 -0.15
N ALA A 189 -17.60 -5.37 -1.45
CA ALA A 189 -16.59 -4.65 -2.22
C ALA A 189 -16.39 -3.23 -1.67
N TYR A 190 -17.47 -2.50 -1.38
CA TYR A 190 -17.37 -1.17 -0.75
C TYR A 190 -16.73 -1.22 0.64
N ALA A 191 -17.12 -2.19 1.47
CA ALA A 191 -16.55 -2.36 2.79
C ALA A 191 -15.04 -2.65 2.73
N THR A 192 -14.62 -3.55 1.84
CA THR A 192 -13.20 -3.87 1.64
C THR A 192 -12.42 -2.66 1.14
N VAL A 193 -12.92 -1.93 0.14
CA VAL A 193 -12.29 -0.69 -0.35
C VAL A 193 -12.18 0.32 0.77
N ALA A 194 -13.24 0.55 1.55
CA ALA A 194 -13.24 1.52 2.64
C ALA A 194 -12.21 1.16 3.73
N VAL A 195 -12.15 -0.10 4.15
CA VAL A 195 -11.18 -0.58 5.16
C VAL A 195 -9.75 -0.47 4.63
N LEU A 196 -9.48 -0.89 3.40
CA LEU A 196 -8.14 -0.80 2.81
C LEU A 196 -7.70 0.65 2.56
N THR A 197 -8.64 1.50 2.16
CA THR A 197 -8.41 2.94 2.01
C THR A 197 -8.08 3.56 3.35
N ALA A 198 -8.89 3.30 4.38
CA ALA A 198 -8.68 3.85 5.72
C ALA A 198 -7.34 3.38 6.31
N THR A 199 -7.02 2.09 6.21
CA THR A 199 -5.76 1.55 6.71
C THR A 199 -4.57 2.11 5.94
N THR A 200 -4.61 2.15 4.61
CA THR A 200 -3.52 2.73 3.79
C THR A 200 -3.31 4.22 4.12
N PHE A 201 -4.41 4.98 4.26
CA PHE A 201 -4.39 6.40 4.59
C PHE A 201 -3.79 6.67 5.96
N VAL A 202 -4.22 5.92 6.99
CA VAL A 202 -3.75 6.09 8.37
C VAL A 202 -2.33 5.57 8.53
N LEU A 203 -2.07 4.33 8.12
CA LEU A 203 -0.79 3.65 8.31
C LEU A 203 0.32 4.29 7.50
N GLY A 204 0.08 4.61 6.22
CA GLY A 204 1.08 5.25 5.38
C GLY A 204 1.14 6.76 5.56
N GLY A 205 0.00 7.43 5.75
CA GLY A 205 -0.06 8.89 5.81
C GLY A 205 0.41 9.47 7.14
N PHE A 206 0.05 8.83 8.25
CA PHE A 206 0.23 9.38 9.60
C PHE A 206 1.14 8.52 10.49
N MET A 207 0.91 7.20 10.58
CA MET A 207 1.69 6.34 11.48
C MET A 207 3.10 6.07 10.95
N ARG A 208 3.27 5.85 9.64
CA ARG A 208 4.57 5.77 8.95
C ARG A 208 5.55 4.83 9.65
N GLU A 209 6.65 5.37 10.18
CA GLU A 209 7.69 4.64 10.91
C GLU A 209 7.17 3.94 12.17
N GLN A 210 6.08 4.41 12.78
CA GLN A 210 5.48 3.78 13.96
C GLN A 210 5.02 2.35 13.64
N VAL A 211 4.54 2.10 12.42
CA VAL A 211 4.18 0.75 11.97
C VAL A 211 5.41 -0.15 11.96
N CYS A 212 6.53 0.34 11.43
CA CYS A 212 7.77 -0.42 11.40
C CYS A 212 8.40 -0.64 12.78
N ILE A 213 8.19 0.28 13.73
CA ILE A 213 8.74 0.19 15.09
C ILE A 213 7.90 -0.72 15.99
N TYR A 214 6.57 -0.64 15.90
CA TYR A 214 5.66 -1.27 16.85
C TYR A 214 4.84 -2.44 16.30
N MET A 215 4.69 -2.56 14.97
CA MET A 215 3.86 -3.62 14.35
C MET A 215 4.68 -4.61 13.54
N CYS A 216 5.80 -4.17 12.94
CA CYS A 216 6.71 -5.07 12.24
C CYS A 216 7.66 -5.77 13.24
N PRO A 217 8.01 -7.05 13.00
CA PRO A 217 9.00 -7.77 13.78
C PRO A 217 10.43 -7.20 13.63
#